data_AF-A0A3T0D6T1-F1
#
_entry.id   AF-A0A3T0D6T1-F1
#
_cell.length_a   1.000
_cell.length_b   1.000
_cell.length_c   1.000
_cell.angle_alpha   90.00
_cell.angle_beta   90.00
_cell.angle_gamma   90.00
#
_symmetry.space_group_name_H-M   'P 1'
#
loop_
_entity.id
_entity.type
_entity.pdbx_description
1 polymer ?
#
loop_
_entity_poly.entity_id
_entity_poly.type
_entity_poly.pdbx_seq_one_letter_code
_entity_poly.pdbx_strand_id
1 'polypeptide(L)'
;MERRNTKKRLFGKISSTSKKILLIIGTISVIMLLLGIKFYFLSLHYVSDKIDLKTLSQGLLQNSLYIFIEGLAAAIIIDYLAKTKN
;
A
#
# COMPACT_ATOMS: atom_id res chain seq x y z
N MET A 1 0.04 -41.58 -8.46
CA MET A 1 1.09 -40.58 -8.75
C MET A 1 0.53 -39.18 -8.50
N GLU A 2 0.58 -38.76 -7.23
CA GLU A 2 -0.16 -37.67 -6.60
C GLU A 2 0.50 -36.29 -6.79
N ARG A 3 0.60 -35.77 -8.03
CA ARG A 3 1.30 -34.48 -8.28
C ARG A 3 0.50 -33.40 -9.00
N ARG A 4 -0.81 -33.55 -9.18
CA ARG A 4 -1.60 -32.60 -10.00
C ARG A 4 -2.58 -31.68 -9.26
N ASN A 5 -2.93 -31.94 -7.99
CA ASN A 5 -3.98 -31.16 -7.31
C ASN A 5 -3.50 -30.02 -6.41
N THR A 6 -2.20 -29.91 -6.13
CA THR A 6 -1.68 -28.87 -5.22
C THR A 6 -1.47 -27.50 -5.89
N LYS A 7 -1.35 -27.46 -7.23
CA LYS A 7 -1.05 -26.20 -7.96
C LYS A 7 -2.25 -25.27 -8.17
N LYS A 8 -3.49 -25.75 -8.04
CA LYS A 8 -4.70 -24.92 -8.27
C LYS A 8 -5.31 -24.31 -7.00
N ARG A 9 -4.87 -24.71 -5.81
CA ARG A 9 -5.47 -24.25 -4.54
C ARG A 9 -4.84 -22.96 -3.98
N LEU A 10 -3.67 -22.57 -4.46
CA LEU A 10 -2.94 -21.36 -4.03
C LEU A 10 -3.57 -20.04 -4.49
N PHE A 11 -4.39 -20.07 -5.54
CA PHE A 11 -5.21 -18.94 -5.99
C PHE A 11 -6.66 -19.01 -5.48
N GLY A 12 -6.85 -19.55 -4.27
CA GLY A 12 -8.13 -19.39 -3.57
C GLY A 12 -8.45 -17.89 -3.45
N LYS A 13 -9.69 -17.51 -3.82
CA LYS A 13 -10.22 -16.13 -3.73
C LYS A 13 -9.68 -15.45 -2.47
N ILE A 14 -9.03 -14.30 -2.64
CA ILE A 14 -8.59 -13.45 -1.52
C ILE A 14 -9.79 -13.22 -0.61
N SER A 15 -9.59 -13.41 0.69
CA SER A 15 -10.60 -13.19 1.72
C SER A 15 -11.18 -11.79 1.63
N SER A 16 -12.48 -11.66 1.93
CA SER A 16 -13.18 -10.37 1.89
C SER A 16 -12.49 -9.32 2.79
N THR A 17 -11.99 -9.76 3.95
CA THR A 17 -11.23 -8.91 4.89
C THR A 17 -9.92 -8.41 4.31
N SER A 18 -9.10 -9.30 3.72
CA SER A 18 -7.85 -8.91 3.08
C SER A 18 -8.09 -7.92 1.93
N LYS A 19 -9.14 -8.13 1.12
CA LYS A 19 -9.53 -7.18 0.06
C LYS A 19 -9.89 -5.79 0.60
N LYS A 20 -10.66 -5.71 1.70
CA LYS A 20 -11.02 -4.42 2.31
C LYS A 20 -9.78 -3.67 2.79
N ILE A 21 -8.84 -4.37 3.42
CA ILE A 21 -7.58 -3.79 3.89
C ILE A 21 -6.74 -3.28 2.72
N LEU A 22 -6.60 -4.10 1.67
CA LEU A 22 -5.88 -3.73 0.46
C LEU A 22 -6.47 -2.47 -0.19
N LEU A 23 -7.81 -2.38 -0.22
CA LEU A 23 -8.51 -1.25 -0.80
C LEU A 23 -8.27 0.03 0.00
N ILE A 24 -8.45 -0.01 1.33
CA ILE A 24 -8.25 1.16 2.20
C ILE A 24 -6.81 1.64 2.14
N ILE A 25 -5.84 0.74 2.31
CA ILE A 25 -4.41 1.10 2.32
C ILE A 25 -3.97 1.56 0.94
N GLY A 26 -4.43 0.91 -0.13
CA GLY A 26 -4.19 1.35 -1.50
C GLY A 26 -4.70 2.78 -1.75
N THR A 27 -5.92 3.09 -1.32
CA THR A 27 -6.49 4.44 -1.45
C THR A 27 -5.67 5.47 -0.67
N ILE A 28 -5.31 5.20 0.58
CA ILE A 28 -4.51 6.13 1.40
C ILE A 28 -3.14 6.38 0.76
N SER A 29 -2.47 5.31 0.32
CA SER A 29 -1.17 5.41 -0.35
C SER A 29 -1.25 6.28 -1.62
N VAL A 30 -2.25 6.04 -2.47
CA VAL A 30 -2.43 6.83 -3.70
C VAL A 30 -2.68 8.31 -3.38
N ILE A 31 -3.50 8.62 -2.36
CA ILE A 31 -3.75 10.01 -1.96
C ILE A 31 -2.44 10.67 -1.51
N MET A 32 -1.66 10.02 -0.65
CA MET A 32 -0.38 10.57 -0.17
C MET A 32 0.63 10.73 -1.30
N LEU A 33 0.69 9.78 -2.24
CA LEU A 33 1.54 9.86 -3.43
C LEU A 33 1.18 11.09 -4.28
N LEU A 34 -0.11 11.29 -4.57
CA LEU A 34 -0.57 12.44 -5.36
C LEU A 34 -0.28 13.77 -4.66
N LEU A 35 -0.46 13.84 -3.34
CA LEU A 35 -0.09 15.01 -2.55
C LEU A 35 1.42 15.26 -2.61
N GLY A 36 2.24 14.22 -2.40
CA GLY A 36 3.69 14.30 -2.48
C GLY A 36 4.18 14.83 -3.83
N ILE A 37 3.59 14.35 -4.94
CA ILE A 37 3.88 14.83 -6.30
C ILE A 37 3.48 16.30 -6.44
N LYS A 38 2.29 16.71 -5.99
CA LYS A 38 1.87 18.12 -6.06
C LYS A 38 2.79 19.04 -5.27
N PHE A 39 3.17 18.66 -4.06
CA PHE A 39 4.11 19.43 -3.24
C PHE A 39 5.52 19.44 -3.83
N TYR A 40 5.94 18.38 -4.53
CA TYR A 40 7.21 18.36 -5.26
C TYR A 40 7.23 19.48 -6.31
N PHE A 41 6.24 19.51 -7.21
CA PHE A 41 6.14 20.56 -8.22
C PHE A 41 6.01 21.94 -7.59
N LEU A 42 5.26 22.07 -6.50
CA LEU A 42 5.14 23.34 -5.80
C LEU A 42 6.51 23.81 -5.25
N SER A 43 7.31 22.90 -4.71
CA SER A 43 8.65 23.20 -4.17
C SER A 43 9.65 23.68 -5.23
N LEU A 44 9.42 23.37 -6.51
CA LEU A 44 10.27 23.85 -7.61
C LEU A 44 10.03 25.33 -7.94
N HIS A 45 8.83 25.83 -7.66
CA HIS A 45 8.41 27.19 -8.01
C HIS A 45 8.27 28.11 -6.80
N TYR A 46 8.11 27.54 -5.61
CA TYR A 46 7.89 28.28 -4.37
C TYR A 46 8.88 27.80 -3.29
N VAL A 47 9.66 28.75 -2.79
CA VAL A 47 10.44 28.60 -1.56
C VAL A 47 9.62 29.21 -0.43
N SER A 48 9.36 28.46 0.64
CA SER A 48 8.63 28.93 1.80
C SER A 48 9.56 28.97 3.01
N ASP A 49 9.60 30.11 3.71
CA ASP A 49 10.42 30.28 4.92
C ASP A 49 9.85 29.55 6.14
N LYS A 50 8.61 29.04 6.05
CA LYS A 50 7.90 28.39 7.17
C LYS A 50 7.85 26.86 7.06
N ILE A 51 7.79 26.33 5.84
CA ILE A 51 7.65 24.90 5.58
C ILE A 51 8.58 24.54 4.44
N ASP A 52 9.51 23.62 4.67
CA ASP A 52 10.29 23.04 3.59
C ASP A 52 9.39 22.11 2.76
N LEU A 53 8.87 22.64 1.66
CA LEU A 53 7.98 21.92 0.73
C LEU A 53 8.68 20.72 0.10
N LYS A 54 10.00 20.74 -0.04
CA LYS A 54 10.79 19.64 -0.58
C LYS A 54 10.85 18.51 0.44
N THR A 55 11.13 18.81 1.71
CA THR A 55 11.09 17.81 2.79
C THR A 55 9.69 17.23 2.97
N LEU A 56 8.64 18.07 2.95
CA LEU A 56 7.25 17.60 3.03
C LEU A 56 6.90 16.66 1.88
N SER A 57 7.27 17.03 0.64
CA SER A 57 7.05 16.20 -0.54
C SER A 57 7.76 14.85 -0.40
N GLN A 58 9.04 14.85 -0.05
CA GLN A 58 9.80 13.61 0.14
C GLN A 58 9.20 12.73 1.22
N GLY A 59 8.79 13.31 2.35
CA GLY A 59 8.13 12.57 3.44
C GLY A 59 6.81 11.94 2.99
N LEU A 60 5.98 12.65 2.23
CA LEU A 60 4.73 12.12 1.68
C LEU A 60 4.96 10.97 0.70
N LEU A 61 5.95 11.10 -0.19
CA LEU A 61 6.30 10.07 -1.18
C LEU A 61 6.88 8.81 -0.51
N GLN A 62 7.77 8.97 0.47
CA GLN A 62 8.34 7.85 1.22
C GLN A 62 7.26 7.14 2.04
N ASN A 63 6.42 7.90 2.76
CA ASN A 63 5.35 7.33 3.56
C ASN A 63 4.29 6.65 2.71
N SER A 64 3.97 7.16 1.51
CA SER A 64 3.01 6.49 0.64
C SER A 64 3.46 5.10 0.25
N LEU A 65 4.75 4.94 -0.10
CA LEU A 65 5.34 3.65 -0.45
C LEU A 65 5.42 2.73 0.77
N TYR A 66 5.85 3.26 1.91
CA TYR A 66 5.95 2.52 3.16
C TYR A 66 4.60 1.91 3.57
N ILE A 67 3.55 2.75 3.65
CA ILE A 67 2.18 2.33 4.00
C ILE A 67 1.68 1.27 3.02
N PHE A 68 1.97 1.40 1.73
CA PHE A 68 1.54 0.43 0.73
C PHE A 68 2.18 -0.95 0.96
N ILE A 69 3.48 -0.99 1.21
CA ILE A 69 4.22 -2.25 1.42
C ILE A 69 3.78 -2.91 2.73
N GLU A 70 3.70 -2.16 3.83
CA GLU A 70 3.21 -2.69 5.10
C GLU A 70 1.77 -3.18 5.00
N GLY A 71 0.92 -2.43 4.31
CA GLY A 71 -0.46 -2.83 4.08
C GLY A 71 -0.62 -4.07 3.22
N LEU A 72 0.23 -4.24 2.20
CA LEU A 72 0.33 -5.47 1.42
C LEU A 72 0.71 -6.65 2.32
N ALA A 73 1.75 -6.50 3.15
CA ALA A 73 2.19 -7.53 4.08
C ALA A 73 1.06 -7.90 5.05
N ALA A 74 0.39 -6.91 5.65
CA ALA A 74 -0.75 -7.12 6.54
C ALA A 74 -1.91 -7.86 5.84
N ALA A 75 -2.24 -7.48 4.60
CA ALA A 75 -3.28 -8.13 3.82
C ALA A 75 -2.94 -9.60 3.50
N ILE A 76 -1.68 -9.91 3.21
CA ILE A 76 -1.20 -11.28 2.96
C ILE A 76 -1.28 -12.12 4.25
N ILE A 77 -0.81 -11.58 5.38
CA ILE A 77 -0.85 -12.27 6.68
C ILE A 77 -2.29 -12.59 7.06
N ILE A 78 -3.20 -11.63 6.91
CA ILE A 78 -4.62 -11.82 7.22
C ILE A 78 -5.27 -12.83 6.27
N ASP A 79 -4.91 -12.81 4.99
CA ASP A 79 -5.42 -13.80 4.03
C ASP A 79 -4.95 -15.22 4.37
N TYR A 80 -3.69 -15.37 4.78
CA TYR A 80 -3.15 -16.64 5.26
C TYR A 80 -3.89 -17.13 6.52
N LEU A 81 -4.02 -16.27 7.53
CA LEU A 81 -4.70 -16.60 8.78
C LEU A 81 -6.16 -17.00 8.57
N ALA A 82 -6.86 -16.30 7.67
CA ALA A 82 -8.25 -16.62 7.31
C ALA A 82 -8.38 -17.99 6.63
N LYS A 83 -7.36 -18.39 5.84
CA LYS A 83 -7.31 -19.69 5.17
C LYS A 83 -6.92 -20.84 6.10
N THR A 84 -6.20 -20.58 7.18
CA THR A 84 -5.82 -21.59 8.18
C THR A 84 -6.85 -21.84 9.27
N LYS A 85 -7.83 -20.92 9.45
CA LYS A 85 -8.91 -21.07 10.43
C LYS A 85 -10.12 -21.87 9.93
N ASN A 86 -10.18 -22.17 8.64
CA ASN A 86 -11.25 -22.92 7.95
C ASN A 86 -10.74 -24.29 7.51
#